data_AF-A0A7G8BT95-F1
#
_entry.id   AF-A0A7G8BT95-F1
#
_cell.length_a   1.000
_cell.length_b   1.000
_cell.length_c   1.000
_cell.angle_alpha   90.00
_cell.angle_beta   90.00
_cell.angle_gamma   90.00
#
_symmetry.space_group_name_H-M   'P 1'
#
loop_
_entity.id
_entity.type
_entity.pdbx_description
1 polymer ?
#
loop_
_entity_poly.entity_id
_entity_poly.type
_entity_poly.pdbx_seq_one_letter_code
_entity_poly.pdbx_strand_id
1 'polypeptide(L)' 'MSRYTTRTLLTILMYAGVGLFLLPYFTGKASTAPLLMLLGGIISVVCGLLRCYLTEDK' A
#
# COMPACT_ATOMS: atom_id res chain seq x y z
N MET A 1 -17.65 10.15 -4.20
CA MET A 1 -17.11 8.78 -4.12
C MET A 1 -17.76 8.08 -2.94
N SER A 2 -18.39 6.90 -3.12
CA SER A 2 -19.05 6.20 -2.01
C SER A 2 -18.02 5.80 -0.95
N ARG A 3 -18.33 6.01 0.35
CA ARG A 3 -17.45 5.62 1.48
C ARG A 3 -17.03 4.15 1.39
N TYR A 4 -17.89 3.31 0.83
CA TYR A 4 -17.60 1.90 0.57
C TYR A 4 -16.48 1.72 -0.47
N THR A 5 -16.56 2.44 -1.59
CA THR A 5 -15.56 2.41 -2.66
C THR A 5 -14.19 2.85 -2.15
N THR A 6 -14.14 3.91 -1.35
CA THR A 6 -12.89 4.42 -0.76
C THR A 6 -12.28 3.40 0.22
N ARG A 7 -13.09 2.81 1.10
CA ARG A 7 -12.63 1.79 2.05
C ARG A 7 -12.05 0.55 1.35
N THR A 8 -12.68 0.14 0.25
CA THR A 8 -12.26 -1.00 -0.59
C THR A 8 -10.97 -0.69 -1.34
N LEU A 9 -10.87 0.49 -1.98
CA LEU A 9 -9.64 0.94 -2.65
C LEU A 9 -8.43 0.97 -1.71
N LEU A 10 -8.62 1.48 -0.49
CA LEU A 10 -7.56 1.57 0.50
C LEU A 10 -7.12 0.18 0.98
N THR A 11 -8.04 -0.76 1.12
CA THR A 11 -7.69 -2.16 1.39
C THR A 11 -6.92 -2.78 0.24
N ILE A 12 -7.35 -2.57 -1.02
CA ILE A 12 -6.66 -3.13 -2.19
C ILE A 12 -5.25 -2.56 -2.30
N LEU A 13 -5.05 -1.25 -2.13
CA LEU A 13 -3.71 -0.65 -2.18
C LEU A 13 -2.82 -1.12 -1.02
N MET A 14 -3.37 -1.33 0.17
CA MET A 14 -2.62 -1.85 1.31
C MET A 14 -2.11 -3.28 1.03
N TYR A 15 -2.98 -4.16 0.51
CA TYR A 15 -2.57 -5.51 0.09
C TYR A 15 -1.60 -5.49 -1.09
N ALA A 16 -1.80 -4.59 -2.05
CA ALA A 16 -0.89 -4.42 -3.18
C ALA A 16 0.51 -3.95 -2.73
N GLY A 17 0.59 -3.05 -1.74
CA GLY A 17 1.84 -2.60 -1.13
C GLY A 17 2.61 -3.73 -0.46
N VAL A 18 1.90 -4.61 0.28
CA VAL A 18 2.49 -5.82 0.89
C VAL A 18 2.97 -6.80 -0.18
N GLY A 19 2.21 -6.97 -1.26
CA GLY A 19 2.62 -7.79 -2.40
C GLY A 19 3.90 -7.28 -3.08
N LEU A 20 3.99 -5.96 -3.32
CA LEU A 20 5.18 -5.31 -3.86
C LEU A 20 6.39 -5.41 -2.93
N PHE A 21 6.16 -5.35 -1.61
CA PHE A 21 7.21 -5.52 -0.60
C PHE A 21 7.79 -6.95 -0.60
N LEU A 22 6.95 -7.96 -0.81
CA LEU A 22 7.36 -9.37 -0.87
C LEU A 22 7.86 -9.77 -2.27
N LEU A 23 7.50 -9.05 -3.33
CA LEU A 23 7.91 -9.32 -4.71
C LEU A 23 9.42 -9.53 -4.89
N PRO A 24 10.32 -8.69 -4.35
CA PRO A 24 11.76 -8.91 -4.48
C PRO A 24 12.26 -10.16 -3.71
N TYR A 25 11.56 -10.61 -2.66
CA TYR A 25 11.88 -11.86 -1.96
C TYR A 25 11.57 -13.08 -2.82
N PHE A 26 10.51 -13.05 -3.62
CA PHE A 26 10.17 -14.14 -4.55
C PHE A 26 11.02 -14.14 -5.83
N THR A 27 11.40 -12.96 -6.33
CA THR A 27 12.16 -12.83 -7.59
C THR A 27 13.68 -12.90 -7.41
N GLY A 28 14.18 -12.95 -6.16
CA GLY A 28 15.61 -13.12 -5.86
C GLY A 28 16.51 -11.97 -6.31
N LYS A 29 15.92 -10.83 -6.71
CA LYS A 29 16.62 -9.73 -7.37
C LYS A 29 16.99 -8.65 -6.35
N ALA A 30 18.12 -8.87 -5.67
CA ALA A 30 18.58 -8.04 -4.54
C ALA A 30 18.83 -6.56 -4.89
N SER A 31 19.22 -6.26 -6.13
CA SER A 31 19.54 -4.88 -6.55
C SER A 31 18.30 -3.96 -6.60
N THR A 32 17.12 -4.50 -6.91
CA THR A 32 15.85 -3.75 -6.96
C THR A 32 15.02 -3.88 -5.69
N ALA A 33 15.43 -4.75 -4.77
CA ALA A 33 14.74 -5.01 -3.51
C ALA A 33 14.54 -3.77 -2.62
N PRO A 34 15.55 -2.93 -2.33
CA PRO A 34 15.36 -1.78 -1.46
C PRO A 34 14.40 -0.75 -2.07
N LEU A 35 14.42 -0.57 -3.39
CA LEU A 35 13.54 0.36 -4.09
C LEU A 35 12.08 -0.13 -4.06
N LEU A 36 11.84 -1.42 -4.28
CA LEU A 36 10.51 -2.04 -4.20
C LEU A 36 9.97 -2.05 -2.77
N MET A 37 10.81 -2.32 -1.77
CA MET A 37 10.43 -2.24 -0.36
C MET A 37 10.08 -0.81 0.05
N LEU A 38 10.85 0.19 -0.41
CA LEU A 38 10.57 1.60 -0.17
C LEU A 38 9.25 2.02 -0.81
N LEU A 39 9.01 1.66 -2.08
CA LEU A 39 7.77 1.97 -2.79
C LEU A 39 6.55 1.32 -2.12
N GLY A 40 6.64 0.02 -1.81
CA GLY A 40 5.58 -0.72 -1.15
C GLY A 40 5.25 -0.17 0.23
N GLY A 41 6.28 0.21 1.00
CA GLY A 41 6.14 0.84 2.30
C GLY A 41 5.45 2.21 2.23
N ILE A 42 5.90 3.10 1.33
CA ILE A 42 5.29 4.42 1.14
C ILE A 42 3.82 4.28 0.73
N ILE A 43 3.52 3.40 -0.24
CA ILE A 43 2.14 3.16 -0.69
C ILE A 43 1.28 2.66 0.46
N SER A 44 1.76 1.71 1.26
CA SER A 44 1.03 1.19 2.42
C SER A 44 0.76 2.28 3.46
N VAL A 45 1.75 3.11 3.77
CA VAL A 45 1.64 4.19 4.76
C VAL A 45 0.69 5.29 4.28
N VAL A 46 0.84 5.75 3.04
CA VAL A 46 -0.03 6.78 2.44
C VAL A 46 -1.47 6.27 2.36
N CYS A 47 -1.69 4.99 2.03
CA CYS A 47 -3.02 4.39 2.05
C CYS A 47 -3.59 4.20 3.46
N GLY A 48 -2.76 3.89 4.46
CA GLY A 48 -3.21 3.88 5.86
C GLY A 48 -3.67 5.27 6.31
N LEU A 49 -2.82 6.28 6.08
CA LEU A 49 -3.09 7.69 6.41
C LEU A 49 -4.34 8.21 5.71
N LEU A 50 -4.47 7.97 4.40
CA LEU A 50 -5.63 8.41 3.63
C LEU A 50 -6.93 7.76 4.12
N ARG A 51 -6.87 6.53 4.65
CA ARG A 51 -8.01 5.84 5.29
C ARG A 51 -8.38 6.45 6.63
N CYS A 52 -7.40 6.84 7.44
CA CYS A 52 -7.65 7.58 8.68
C CYS A 52 -8.26 8.95 8.35
N TYR A 53 -7.67 9.72 7.42
CA TYR A 53 -8.12 11.07 7.06
C TYR A 53 -9.56 11.09 6.51
N LEU A 54 -9.90 10.16 5.61
CA LEU A 54 -11.26 10.04 5.08
C LEU A 54 -12.27 9.48 6.09
N THR A 55 -11.81 8.86 7.17
CA THR A 55 -12.68 8.37 8.25
C THR A 55 -12.92 9.46 9.30
N GLU A 56 -11.93 10.31 9.54
CA GLU A 56 -11.95 11.41 10.51
C GLU A 56 -12.73 12.64 10.03
N ASP A 57 -12.94 12.79 8.72
CA ASP A 57 -13.82 13.81 8.13
C ASP A 57 -15.33 13.47 8.31
N LYS A 58 -15.72 13.01 9.50
CA LYS A 58 -17.14 12.87 9.90
C LYS A 58 -17.37 13.19 11.36
#